data_AF-A0A3A8EQH1-F1
#
_entry.id   AF-A0A3A8EQH1-F1
#
_cell.length_a   1.000
_cell.length_b   1.000
_cell.length_c   1.000
_cell.angle_alpha   90.00
_cell.angle_beta   90.00
_cell.angle_gamma   90.00
#
_symmetry.space_group_name_H-M   'P 1'
#
loop_
_entity.id
_entity.type
_entity.pdbx_description
1 polymer ?
#
loop_
_entity_poly.entity_id
_entity_poly.type
_entity_poly.pdbx_seq_one_letter_code
_entity_poly.pdbx_strand_id
1 'polypeptide(L)'
;MKKIVFAALGLGLAMQAQAFDKSQVNLANDFWGTWSIYNAKTQCTETYQFTKPQQFTYTTKQKRMTGDFSVLRSNDAKALDILAMKVKVDNKKAGCGGQPVDYTNADIRLSLRWMSAKTAELCTDREGKQCTGLYLIKQK
;
A
#
# COMPACT_ATOMS: atom_id res chain seq x y z
N MET A 1 12.80 61.72 12.63
CA MET A 1 12.72 60.64 11.62
C MET A 1 13.67 59.53 12.01
N LYS A 2 13.18 58.38 12.51
CA LYS A 2 13.99 57.18 12.76
C LYS A 2 13.13 55.98 12.38
N LYS A 3 13.46 55.34 11.26
CA LYS A 3 12.79 54.13 10.77
C LYS A 3 13.40 52.94 11.51
N ILE A 4 12.61 52.24 12.32
CA ILE A 4 13.00 50.94 12.88
C ILE A 4 12.22 49.89 12.09
N VAL A 5 12.94 49.19 11.21
CA VAL A 5 12.44 48.03 10.48
C VAL A 5 12.59 46.83 11.41
N PHE A 6 11.48 46.36 11.97
CA PHE A 6 11.44 45.05 12.63
C PHE A 6 11.20 43.98 11.56
N ALA A 7 12.29 43.32 11.14
CA ALA A 7 12.20 42.07 10.40
C ALA A 7 11.81 40.95 11.38
N ALA A 8 10.55 40.54 11.36
CA ALA A 8 10.10 39.35 12.06
C ALA A 8 10.57 38.11 11.28
N LEU A 9 11.61 37.45 11.79
CA LEU A 9 12.05 36.12 11.37
C LEU A 9 10.99 35.10 11.76
N GLY A 10 10.10 34.77 10.83
CA GLY A 10 9.23 33.60 10.95
C GLY A 10 10.05 32.33 10.80
N LEU A 11 10.52 31.76 11.92
CA LEU A 11 11.02 30.38 11.95
C LEU A 11 9.82 29.42 11.89
N GLY A 12 9.32 29.19 10.67
CA GLY A 12 8.45 28.07 10.40
C GLY A 12 9.24 26.77 10.55
N LEU A 13 9.04 26.05 11.65
CA LEU A 13 9.51 24.68 11.80
C LEU A 13 8.75 23.82 10.78
N ALA A 14 9.31 23.64 9.59
CA ALA A 14 8.88 22.60 8.68
C ALA A 14 9.21 21.26 9.35
N MET A 15 8.22 20.62 9.95
CA MET A 15 8.32 19.21 10.35
C MET A 15 8.52 18.39 9.08
N GLN A 16 9.77 18.15 8.70
CA GLN A 16 10.09 17.16 7.69
C GLN A 16 9.79 15.80 8.33
N ALA A 17 8.58 15.29 8.09
CA ALA A 17 8.27 13.91 8.40
C ALA A 17 9.26 13.04 7.62
N GLN A 18 10.23 12.44 8.32
CA GLN A 18 11.19 11.55 7.70
C GLN A 18 10.43 10.35 7.13
N ALA A 19 10.72 9.99 5.88
CA ALA A 19 10.14 8.82 5.25
C ALA A 19 10.57 7.56 6.02
N PHE A 20 9.65 6.62 6.22
CA PHE A 20 9.93 5.36 6.91
C PHE A 20 10.93 4.53 6.11
N ASP A 21 11.95 3.98 6.77
CA ASP A 21 12.93 3.12 6.12
C ASP A 21 12.36 1.71 5.91
N LYS A 22 12.18 1.33 4.65
CA LYS A 22 11.67 0.00 4.24
C LYS A 22 12.52 -1.17 4.75
N SER A 23 13.79 -0.94 5.07
CA SER A 23 14.69 -1.98 5.62
C SER A 23 14.19 -2.54 6.95
N GLN A 24 13.40 -1.74 7.69
CA GLN A 24 12.78 -2.13 8.95
C GLN A 24 11.65 -3.16 8.78
N VAL A 25 11.20 -3.43 7.55
CA VAL A 25 10.19 -4.47 7.27
C VAL A 25 10.89 -5.78 6.93
N ASN A 26 10.75 -6.80 7.79
CA ASN A 26 11.24 -8.14 7.49
C ASN A 26 10.21 -8.92 6.66
N LEU A 27 10.25 -8.77 5.33
CA LEU A 27 9.27 -9.39 4.43
C LEU A 27 9.16 -10.92 4.60
N ALA A 28 10.24 -11.61 4.92
CA ALA A 28 10.28 -13.06 5.03
C ALA A 28 9.49 -13.60 6.24
N ASN A 29 9.33 -12.78 7.29
CA ASN A 29 8.65 -13.15 8.53
C ASN A 29 7.34 -12.37 8.70
N ASP A 30 7.35 -11.09 8.35
CA ASP A 30 6.32 -10.13 8.75
C ASP A 30 5.27 -9.87 7.66
N PHE A 31 5.48 -10.30 6.41
CA PHE A 31 4.48 -10.08 5.36
C PHE A 31 3.32 -11.09 5.42
N TRP A 32 3.55 -12.28 5.97
CA TRP A 32 2.52 -13.30 6.07
C TRP A 32 1.40 -12.91 7.03
N GLY A 33 0.20 -13.46 6.79
CA GLY A 33 -0.96 -13.25 7.65
C GLY A 33 -2.05 -12.41 6.98
N THR A 34 -2.93 -11.86 7.81
CA THR A 34 -4.08 -11.08 7.38
C THR A 34 -3.67 -9.62 7.20
N TRP A 35 -4.07 -9.04 6.08
CA TRP A 35 -3.95 -7.62 5.79
C TRP A 35 -5.30 -7.08 5.34
N SER A 36 -5.48 -5.78 5.48
CA SER A 36 -6.64 -5.10 4.95
C SER A 36 -6.21 -3.98 4.03
N ILE A 37 -6.92 -3.78 2.92
CA ILE A 37 -6.84 -2.56 2.13
C ILE A 37 -7.99 -1.67 2.57
N TYR A 38 -7.67 -0.50 3.12
CA TYR A 38 -8.63 0.54 3.40
C TYR A 38 -8.64 1.58 2.28
N ASN A 39 -9.80 1.80 1.68
CA ASN A 39 -10.02 2.90 0.74
C ASN A 39 -10.56 4.12 1.49
N ALA A 40 -9.72 5.14 1.66
CA ALA A 40 -10.11 6.36 2.38
C ALA A 40 -11.24 7.13 1.68
N LYS A 41 -11.37 7.03 0.36
CA LYS A 41 -12.40 7.74 -0.41
C LYS A 41 -13.78 7.10 -0.27
N THR A 42 -13.83 5.76 -0.29
CA THR A 42 -15.11 5.02 -0.21
C THR A 42 -15.40 4.46 1.18
N GLN A 43 -14.50 4.66 2.14
CA GLN A 43 -14.55 4.11 3.50
C GLN A 43 -14.79 2.59 3.54
N CYS A 44 -14.28 1.89 2.53
CA CYS A 44 -14.49 0.47 2.35
C CYS A 44 -13.19 -0.29 2.66
N THR A 45 -13.34 -1.41 3.36
CA THR A 45 -12.22 -2.27 3.75
C THR A 45 -12.33 -3.62 3.05
N GLU A 46 -11.22 -4.04 2.46
CA GLU A 46 -11.07 -5.33 1.79
C GLU A 46 -10.03 -6.17 2.53
N THR A 47 -10.26 -7.47 2.68
CA THR A 47 -9.33 -8.33 3.43
C THR A 47 -8.52 -9.20 2.49
N TYR A 48 -7.23 -9.28 2.77
CA TYR A 48 -6.26 -10.16 2.13
C TYR A 48 -5.69 -11.12 3.16
N GLN A 49 -5.51 -12.37 2.77
CA GLN A 49 -4.77 -13.36 3.52
C GLN A 49 -3.59 -13.82 2.68
N PHE A 50 -2.37 -13.56 3.14
CA PHE A 50 -1.13 -13.97 2.49
C PHE A 50 -0.53 -15.18 3.21
N THR A 51 -0.39 -16.31 2.53
CA THR A 51 0.08 -17.58 3.09
C THR A 51 1.26 -18.17 2.33
N LYS A 52 2.04 -19.02 3.00
CA LYS A 52 3.10 -19.81 2.37
C LYS A 52 2.49 -20.92 1.48
N PRO A 53 3.10 -21.25 0.33
CA PRO A 53 4.41 -20.78 -0.12
C PRO A 53 4.42 -19.39 -0.76
N GLN A 54 3.29 -18.85 -1.27
CA GLN A 54 3.16 -17.51 -1.88
C GLN A 54 1.72 -17.30 -2.40
N GLN A 55 0.72 -17.68 -1.61
CA GLN A 55 -0.69 -17.60 -2.03
C GLN A 55 -1.40 -16.42 -1.38
N PHE A 56 -2.33 -15.81 -2.11
CA PHE A 56 -3.24 -14.84 -1.53
C PHE A 56 -4.69 -15.28 -1.69
N THR A 57 -5.50 -14.93 -0.69
CA THR A 57 -6.95 -14.90 -0.77
C THR A 57 -7.42 -13.49 -0.50
N TYR A 58 -8.23 -12.94 -1.39
CA TYR A 58 -8.88 -11.65 -1.24
C TYR A 58 -10.38 -11.85 -1.01
N THR A 59 -10.95 -11.07 -0.09
CA THR A 59 -12.34 -11.21 0.34
C THR A 59 -12.95 -9.87 0.72
N THR A 60 -14.12 -9.59 0.17
CA THR A 60 -15.01 -8.48 0.59
C THR A 60 -16.41 -9.00 0.95
N LYS A 61 -17.46 -8.18 0.90
CA LYS A 61 -18.84 -8.66 1.04
C LYS A 61 -19.23 -9.64 -0.07
N GLN A 62 -18.87 -9.36 -1.32
CA GLN A 62 -19.32 -10.14 -2.48
C GLN A 62 -18.17 -10.71 -3.31
N LYS A 63 -17.02 -10.03 -3.37
CA LYS A 63 -15.91 -10.42 -4.23
C LYS A 63 -14.97 -11.38 -3.50
N ARG A 64 -14.53 -12.40 -4.23
CA ARG A 64 -13.53 -13.38 -3.80
C ARG A 64 -12.53 -13.54 -4.93
N MET A 65 -11.25 -13.43 -4.60
CA MET A 65 -10.18 -13.75 -5.54
C MET A 65 -9.11 -14.59 -4.84
N THR A 66 -8.45 -15.46 -5.60
CA THR A 66 -7.27 -16.18 -5.12
C THR A 66 -6.20 -16.17 -6.19
N GLY A 67 -4.95 -16.37 -5.78
CA GLY A 67 -3.83 -16.41 -6.70
C GLY A 67 -2.50 -16.53 -6.01
N ASP A 68 -1.44 -16.26 -6.75
CA ASP A 68 -0.08 -16.22 -6.23
C ASP A 68 0.34 -14.76 -6.02
N PHE A 69 1.23 -14.52 -5.06
CA PHE A 69 1.81 -13.20 -4.85
C PHE A 69 3.30 -13.27 -4.58
N SER A 70 3.98 -12.14 -4.72
CA SER A 70 5.35 -11.93 -4.24
C SER A 70 5.52 -10.46 -3.85
N VAL A 71 6.44 -10.19 -2.93
CA VAL A 71 6.88 -8.82 -2.63
C VAL A 71 8.32 -8.69 -3.11
N LEU A 72 8.51 -7.90 -4.16
CA LEU A 72 9.80 -7.70 -4.80
C LEU A 72 10.48 -6.47 -4.18
N ARG A 73 11.61 -6.69 -3.51
CA ARG A 73 12.43 -5.63 -2.92
C ARG A 73 13.64 -5.32 -3.79
N SER A 74 13.82 -4.04 -4.11
CA SER A 74 15.04 -3.54 -4.75
C SER A 74 16.11 -3.18 -3.71
N ASN A 75 17.38 -3.39 -4.05
CA ASN A 75 18.53 -2.92 -3.26
C ASN A 75 18.71 -1.39 -3.34
N ASP A 76 18.09 -0.73 -4.32
CA ASP A 76 18.00 0.73 -4.34
C ASP A 76 17.07 1.19 -3.21
N ALA A 77 17.63 2.00 -2.29
CA ALA A 77 16.91 2.57 -1.16
C ALA A 77 15.78 3.52 -1.61
N LYS A 78 15.88 4.14 -2.79
CA LYS A 78 14.88 5.07 -3.32
C LYS A 78 13.72 4.38 -4.03
N ALA A 79 13.93 3.15 -4.50
CA ALA A 79 12.89 2.37 -5.17
C ALA A 79 11.93 1.76 -4.14
N LEU A 80 10.62 1.90 -4.34
CA LEU A 80 9.62 1.23 -3.51
C LEU A 80 9.62 -0.28 -3.75
N ASP A 81 9.25 -1.05 -2.71
CA ASP A 81 8.96 -2.48 -2.89
C ASP A 81 7.71 -2.64 -3.77
N ILE A 82 7.57 -3.78 -4.46
CA ILE A 82 6.43 -4.06 -5.35
C ILE A 82 5.67 -5.27 -4.82
N LEU A 83 4.39 -5.10 -4.52
CA LEU A 83 3.45 -6.20 -4.37
C LEU A 83 3.01 -6.65 -5.78
N ALA A 84 3.47 -7.81 -6.19
CA ALA A 84 3.08 -8.45 -7.44
C ALA A 84 2.10 -9.59 -7.13
N MET A 85 0.95 -9.60 -7.79
CA MET A 85 -0.10 -10.59 -7.60
C MET A 85 -0.58 -11.12 -8.94
N LYS A 86 -0.59 -12.44 -9.08
CA LYS A 86 -1.16 -13.13 -10.24
C LYS A 86 -2.47 -13.78 -9.83
N VAL A 87 -3.58 -13.21 -10.29
CA VAL A 87 -4.93 -13.70 -9.97
C VAL A 87 -5.19 -14.99 -10.76
N LYS A 88 -5.58 -16.06 -10.06
CA LYS A 88 -5.95 -17.34 -10.67
C LYS A 88 -7.45 -17.52 -10.78
N VAL A 89 -8.18 -17.14 -9.73
CA VAL A 89 -9.64 -17.30 -9.64
C VAL A 89 -10.25 -16.00 -9.17
N ASP A 90 -11.33 -15.57 -9.83
CA ASP A 90 -12.17 -14.44 -9.44
C ASP A 90 -13.64 -14.86 -9.59
N ASN A 91 -14.47 -14.56 -8.59
CA ASN A 91 -15.91 -14.84 -8.64
C ASN A 91 -16.72 -13.77 -9.41
N LYS A 92 -16.05 -12.78 -10.00
CA LYS A 92 -16.58 -11.73 -10.89
C LYS A 92 -17.63 -10.83 -10.25
N LYS A 93 -17.71 -10.82 -8.92
CA LYS A 93 -18.61 -9.93 -8.17
C LYS A 93 -17.93 -8.58 -7.90
N ALA A 94 -18.74 -7.60 -7.50
CA ALA A 94 -18.26 -6.27 -7.15
C ALA A 94 -17.40 -6.29 -5.87
N GLY A 95 -16.24 -5.62 -5.94
CA GLY A 95 -15.40 -5.30 -4.77
C GLY A 95 -15.82 -3.96 -4.14
N CYS A 96 -14.93 -3.32 -3.39
CA CYS A 96 -15.20 -1.99 -2.81
C CYS A 96 -15.40 -0.89 -3.86
N GLY A 97 -15.01 -1.11 -5.11
CA GLY A 97 -15.28 -0.19 -6.23
C GLY A 97 -16.73 -0.21 -6.71
N GLY A 98 -17.60 -1.09 -6.19
CA GLY A 98 -19.02 -1.18 -6.53
C GLY A 98 -19.34 -1.77 -7.90
N GLN A 99 -18.42 -1.69 -8.86
CA GLN A 99 -18.55 -2.30 -10.17
C GLN A 99 -18.00 -3.73 -10.19
N PRO A 100 -18.72 -4.70 -10.80
CA PRO A 100 -18.19 -6.02 -11.09
C PRO A 100 -17.08 -5.89 -12.14
N VAL A 101 -15.86 -6.29 -11.77
CA VAL A 101 -14.71 -6.38 -12.67
C VAL A 101 -14.17 -7.80 -12.56
N ASP A 102 -13.87 -8.43 -13.70
CA ASP A 102 -13.23 -9.74 -13.76
C ASP A 102 -11.71 -9.57 -13.80
N TYR A 103 -11.02 -9.99 -12.74
CA TYR A 103 -9.56 -10.01 -12.66
C TYR A 103 -8.97 -11.39 -12.92
N THR A 104 -9.72 -12.35 -13.46
CA THR A 104 -9.17 -13.68 -13.79
C THR A 104 -7.95 -13.53 -14.70
N ASN A 105 -6.82 -14.15 -14.32
CA ASN A 105 -5.52 -14.06 -15.00
C ASN A 105 -4.87 -12.66 -14.99
N ALA A 106 -5.37 -11.70 -14.24
CA ALA A 106 -4.74 -10.40 -14.10
C ALA A 106 -3.38 -10.51 -13.39
N ASP A 107 -2.40 -9.75 -13.90
CA ASP A 107 -1.12 -9.47 -13.23
C ASP A 107 -1.20 -8.06 -12.64
N ILE A 108 -1.36 -7.99 -11.32
CA ILE A 108 -1.51 -6.74 -10.57
C ILE A 108 -0.16 -6.42 -9.93
N ARG A 109 0.36 -5.22 -10.18
CA ARG A 109 1.61 -4.73 -9.61
C ARG A 109 1.40 -3.37 -8.99
N LEU A 110 1.60 -3.27 -7.68
CA LEU A 110 1.47 -2.03 -6.92
C LEU A 110 2.72 -1.82 -6.08
N SER A 111 3.22 -0.59 -6.07
CA SER A 111 4.34 -0.20 -5.22
C SER A 111 3.87 0.08 -3.80
N LEU A 112 4.70 -0.31 -2.83
CA LEU A 112 4.44 -0.20 -1.39
C LEU A 112 5.23 0.99 -0.83
N ARG A 113 4.55 2.12 -0.61
CA ARG A 113 5.12 3.23 0.14
C ARG A 113 4.91 2.99 1.62
N TRP A 114 5.88 2.35 2.26
CA TRP A 114 5.84 2.03 3.68
C TRP A 114 5.72 3.30 4.53
N MET A 115 4.78 3.27 5.48
CA MET A 115 4.57 4.31 6.50
C MET A 115 4.94 3.78 7.89
N SER A 116 4.89 2.47 8.06
CA SER A 116 5.41 1.72 9.21
C SER A 116 5.69 0.28 8.80
N ALA A 117 6.19 -0.55 9.72
CA ALA A 117 6.33 -1.99 9.49
C ALA A 117 5.00 -2.73 9.23
N LYS A 118 3.85 -2.11 9.55
CA LYS A 118 2.52 -2.71 9.43
C LYS A 118 1.59 -1.95 8.49
N THR A 119 2.07 -0.88 7.84
CA THR A 119 1.24 -0.04 6.97
C THR A 119 2.03 0.43 5.76
N ALA A 120 1.46 0.26 4.58
CA ALA A 120 1.93 0.86 3.33
C ALA A 120 0.78 1.53 2.59
N GLU A 121 1.06 2.63 1.91
CA GLU A 121 0.16 3.15 0.89
C GLU A 121 0.50 2.51 -0.46
N LEU A 122 -0.53 2.17 -1.24
CA LEU A 122 -0.39 1.56 -2.55
C LEU A 122 -0.23 2.64 -3.62
N CYS A 123 0.83 2.52 -4.43
CA CYS A 123 1.13 3.45 -5.51
C CYS A 123 1.26 2.73 -6.86
N THR A 124 1.02 3.44 -7.95
CA THR A 124 1.09 2.90 -9.32
C THR A 124 2.44 3.13 -9.99
N ASP A 125 3.30 3.96 -9.39
CA ASP A 125 4.68 4.24 -9.81
C ASP A 125 5.70 3.77 -8.77
N ARG A 126 6.95 3.63 -9.19
CA ARG A 126 8.03 3.08 -8.35
C ARG A 126 8.61 4.11 -7.39
N GLU A 127 8.37 5.39 -7.64
CA GLU A 127 8.89 6.53 -6.89
C GLU A 127 7.92 7.01 -5.80
N GLY A 128 6.68 6.52 -5.78
CA GLY A 128 5.65 6.91 -4.80
C GLY A 128 5.07 8.30 -5.02
N LYS A 129 5.11 8.80 -6.26
CA LYS A 129 4.53 10.10 -6.66
C LYS A 129 3.05 9.99 -7.01
N GLN A 130 2.58 8.83 -7.45
CA GLN A 130 1.22 8.52 -7.86
C GLN A 130 0.65 7.43 -6.94
N CYS A 131 0.26 7.85 -5.74
CA CYS A 131 -0.36 6.95 -4.78
C CYS A 131 -1.89 6.98 -4.87
N THR A 132 -2.49 5.82 -4.65
CA THR A 132 -3.91 5.57 -4.91
C THR A 132 -4.82 6.09 -3.79
N GLY A 133 -4.26 6.39 -2.61
CA GLY A 133 -5.03 6.61 -1.38
C GLY A 133 -5.62 5.32 -0.79
N LEU A 134 -5.14 4.16 -1.24
CA LEU A 134 -5.44 2.85 -0.66
C LEU A 134 -4.32 2.46 0.31
N TYR A 135 -4.70 2.06 1.52
CA TYR A 135 -3.75 1.73 2.58
C TYR A 135 -3.80 0.23 2.90
N LEU A 136 -2.69 -0.46 2.67
CA LEU A 136 -2.48 -1.85 3.05
C LEU A 136 -2.00 -1.90 4.51
N ILE A 137 -2.82 -2.49 5.39
CA ILE A 137 -2.65 -2.45 6.85
C ILE A 137 -2.66 -3.88 7.40
N LYS A 138 -1.59 -4.28 8.08
CA LYS A 138 -1.49 -5.62 8.68
C LYS A 138 -2.47 -5.74 9.84
N GLN A 139 -3.26 -6.80 9.81
CA GLN A 139 -4.18 -7.15 10.87
C GLN A 139 -3.47 -8.08 11.86
N LYS A 140 -3.52 -7.71 13.15
CA LYS A 140 -2.93 -8.37 14.33
C LYS A 140 -1.74 -9.32 14.06
#